data_AF-A0A923U2F4-F1
#
_entry.id   AF-A0A923U2F4-F1
#
_cell.length_a   1.000
_cell.length_b   1.000
_cell.length_c   1.000
_cell.angle_alpha   90.00
_cell.angle_beta   90.00
_cell.angle_gamma   90.00
#
_symmetry.space_group_name_H-M   'P 1'
#
loop_
_entity.id
_entity.type
_entity.pdbx_description
1 polymer ?
#
loop_
_entity_poly.entity_id
_entity_poly.type
_entity_poly.pdbx_seq_one_letter_code
_entity_poly.pdbx_strand_id
1 'polypeptide(L)'
;MTSFLKVVFCFALALSFSVANAAHLPSSFRALNDYVIPSPNQSEAGTCAFMAATGAMEILLNKKLGIHHPVVGGETDLSERFNIVSPASNTVPKAWYEEMFLKFNNGVAVLFKDMPFEFYTENGDQDFGVWDIPSNYLTAPRIKLPPVETVLLFSLGNQYSRLVLDQSHVEMVKEALVKYQSPVIAVGNDEEFWHVVVITGYDDNAEDGACYELASTVCKGKKGAFFVRDSFGTRLEKRSYEWFIRRQNSASVAKLAD
;
A
#
# COMPACT_ATOMS: atom_id res chain seq x y z
N MET A 1 41.86 -10.18 66.22
CA MET A 1 41.00 -11.15 65.50
C MET A 1 39.79 -10.35 65.04
N THR A 2 39.46 -10.14 63.77
CA THR A 2 39.70 -10.89 62.53
C THR A 2 39.43 -9.93 61.37
N SER A 3 40.29 -10.03 60.35
CA SER A 3 40.26 -9.29 59.10
C SER A 3 39.06 -9.67 58.23
N PHE A 4 38.40 -8.71 57.57
CA PHE A 4 37.48 -8.96 56.46
C PHE A 4 37.83 -8.06 55.28
N LEU A 5 38.64 -8.61 54.38
CA LEU A 5 39.00 -8.02 53.09
C LEU A 5 37.88 -8.35 52.09
N LYS A 6 37.04 -7.37 51.73
CA LYS A 6 36.06 -7.51 50.65
C LYS A 6 36.74 -7.28 49.31
N VAL A 7 37.00 -8.37 48.59
CA VAL A 7 37.38 -8.35 47.17
C VAL A 7 36.13 -8.07 46.35
N VAL A 8 36.07 -6.91 45.70
CA VAL A 8 35.02 -6.55 44.74
C VAL A 8 35.49 -7.00 43.36
N PHE A 9 34.87 -8.06 42.83
CA PHE A 9 35.06 -8.53 41.46
C PHE A 9 34.14 -7.72 40.54
N CYS A 10 34.70 -6.75 39.81
CA CYS A 10 34.03 -6.10 38.69
C CYS A 10 34.02 -7.05 37.48
N PHE A 11 32.90 -7.74 37.25
CA PHE A 11 32.64 -8.39 35.97
C PHE A 11 32.28 -7.32 34.94
N ALA A 12 33.25 -6.93 34.11
CA ALA A 12 33.00 -6.21 32.87
C ALA A 12 32.32 -7.18 31.89
N LEU A 13 30.99 -7.14 31.84
CA LEU A 13 30.21 -7.82 30.82
C LEU A 13 30.46 -7.10 29.49
N ALA A 14 31.41 -7.59 28.70
CA ALA A 14 31.60 -7.15 27.33
C ALA A 14 30.36 -7.58 26.53
N LEU A 15 29.39 -6.68 26.35
CA LEU A 15 28.36 -6.81 25.34
C LEU A 15 29.04 -6.75 23.97
N SER A 16 29.41 -7.91 23.46
CA SER A 16 29.69 -8.09 22.04
C SER A 16 28.38 -7.91 21.29
N PHE A 17 28.14 -6.67 20.84
CA PHE A 17 27.14 -6.37 19.82
C PHE A 17 27.53 -7.18 18.58
N SER A 18 26.85 -8.31 18.37
CA SER A 18 26.87 -8.99 17.08
C SER A 18 26.27 -7.99 16.10
N VAL A 19 27.13 -7.43 15.25
CA VAL A 19 26.72 -6.66 14.07
C VAL A 19 25.93 -7.67 13.24
N ALA A 20 24.61 -7.64 13.37
CA ALA A 20 23.73 -8.49 12.61
C ALA A 20 24.07 -8.23 11.14
N ASN A 21 24.55 -9.26 10.45
CA ASN A 21 24.70 -9.23 8.99
C ASN A 21 23.38 -8.69 8.45
N ALA A 22 23.40 -7.48 7.90
CA ALA A 22 22.29 -6.95 7.14
C ALA A 22 22.06 -7.95 6.01
N ALA A 23 21.04 -8.79 6.16
CA ALA A 23 20.72 -9.81 5.18
C ALA A 23 20.52 -9.07 3.86
N HIS A 24 21.36 -9.36 2.89
CA HIS A 24 21.27 -8.71 1.59
C HIS A 24 19.88 -8.99 1.01
N LEU A 25 19.12 -7.92 0.71
CA LEU A 25 17.81 -8.06 0.09
C LEU A 25 17.93 -8.80 -1.24
N PRO A 26 16.94 -9.63 -1.62
CA PRO A 26 16.92 -10.18 -2.97
C PRO A 26 16.82 -9.03 -3.98
N SER A 27 17.42 -9.19 -5.16
CA SER A 27 17.36 -8.17 -6.22
C SER A 27 15.96 -7.97 -6.82
N SER A 28 14.99 -8.82 -6.45
CA SER A 28 13.59 -8.65 -6.81
C SER A 28 12.66 -9.34 -5.80
N PHE A 29 11.45 -8.82 -5.67
CA PHE A 29 10.36 -9.43 -4.92
C PHE A 29 9.06 -9.29 -5.71
N ARG A 30 8.38 -10.41 -5.98
CA ARG A 30 7.17 -10.47 -6.83
C ARG A 30 6.06 -11.35 -6.24
N ALA A 31 6.22 -11.80 -4.99
CA ALA A 31 5.33 -12.79 -4.39
C ALA A 31 3.87 -12.32 -4.25
N LEU A 32 3.62 -11.00 -4.30
CA LEU A 32 2.26 -10.45 -4.22
C LEU A 32 1.58 -10.30 -5.58
N ASN A 33 2.34 -10.29 -6.68
CA ASN A 33 1.82 -9.93 -8.00
C ASN A 33 0.72 -10.88 -8.49
N ASP A 34 0.78 -12.14 -8.08
CA ASP A 34 -0.22 -13.15 -8.44
C ASP A 34 -1.56 -12.95 -7.74
N TYR A 35 -1.62 -12.16 -6.67
CA TYR A 35 -2.83 -11.89 -5.89
C TYR A 35 -3.51 -10.57 -6.25
N VAL A 36 -3.00 -9.88 -7.28
CA VAL A 36 -3.48 -8.55 -7.69
C VAL A 36 -4.62 -8.64 -8.70
N ILE A 37 -5.74 -7.99 -8.38
CA ILE A 37 -6.85 -7.69 -9.30
C ILE A 37 -6.64 -6.26 -9.87
N PRO A 38 -6.96 -5.99 -11.15
CA PRO A 38 -7.02 -4.61 -11.66
C PRO A 38 -7.97 -3.73 -10.84
N SER A 39 -7.57 -2.50 -10.57
CA SER A 39 -8.46 -1.51 -9.97
C SER A 39 -9.51 -1.05 -10.97
N PRO A 40 -10.72 -0.65 -10.56
CA PRO A 40 -11.56 0.23 -11.36
C PRO A 40 -10.83 1.53 -11.72
N ASN A 41 -11.22 2.16 -12.82
CA ASN A 41 -10.70 3.47 -13.21
C ASN A 41 -11.41 4.56 -12.41
N GLN A 42 -10.69 5.21 -11.50
CA GLN A 42 -11.24 6.30 -10.69
C GLN A 42 -11.56 7.56 -11.50
N SER A 43 -10.89 7.74 -12.65
CA SER A 43 -10.92 8.97 -13.44
C SER A 43 -10.81 10.24 -12.57
N GLU A 44 -11.70 11.21 -12.73
CA GLU A 44 -11.69 12.49 -12.02
C GLU A 44 -12.43 12.45 -10.66
N ALA A 45 -12.85 11.27 -10.19
CA ALA A 45 -13.62 11.14 -8.95
C ALA A 45 -12.87 11.53 -7.67
N GLY A 46 -11.53 11.54 -7.71
CA GLY A 46 -10.69 11.79 -6.53
C GLY A 46 -10.70 10.65 -5.49
N THR A 47 -10.93 9.40 -5.92
CA THR A 47 -11.12 8.24 -5.04
C THR A 47 -9.89 7.32 -4.88
N CYS A 48 -8.70 7.74 -5.29
CA CYS A 48 -7.48 6.90 -5.31
C CYS A 48 -7.14 6.29 -3.95
N ALA A 49 -7.32 7.03 -2.86
CA ALA A 49 -7.09 6.50 -1.50
C ALA A 49 -7.99 5.29 -1.19
N PHE A 50 -9.25 5.31 -1.63
CA PHE A 50 -10.18 4.19 -1.46
C PHE A 50 -9.83 3.02 -2.39
N MET A 51 -9.47 3.31 -3.64
CA MET A 51 -9.01 2.32 -4.61
C MET A 51 -7.76 1.58 -4.14
N ALA A 52 -6.79 2.31 -3.59
CA ALA A 52 -5.56 1.76 -3.04
C ALA A 52 -5.83 0.95 -1.76
N ALA A 53 -6.65 1.47 -0.85
CA ALA A 53 -7.04 0.75 0.36
C ALA A 53 -7.75 -0.57 0.03
N THR A 54 -8.74 -0.53 -0.86
CA THR A 54 -9.48 -1.72 -1.31
C THR A 54 -8.54 -2.71 -1.98
N GLY A 55 -7.72 -2.27 -2.95
CA GLY A 55 -6.74 -3.14 -3.60
C GLY A 55 -5.73 -3.79 -2.65
N ALA A 56 -5.27 -3.08 -1.63
CA ALA A 56 -4.41 -3.65 -0.60
C ALA A 56 -5.13 -4.76 0.18
N MET A 57 -6.41 -4.55 0.54
CA MET A 57 -7.22 -5.54 1.23
C MET A 57 -7.50 -6.78 0.36
N GLU A 58 -7.78 -6.59 -0.94
CA GLU A 58 -7.97 -7.67 -1.91
C GLU A 58 -6.73 -8.56 -2.00
N ILE A 59 -5.54 -7.96 -2.13
CA ILE A 59 -4.26 -8.68 -2.17
C ILE A 59 -4.08 -9.53 -0.92
N LEU A 60 -4.36 -8.97 0.27
CA LEU A 60 -4.26 -9.68 1.54
C LEU A 60 -5.26 -10.83 1.63
N LEU A 61 -6.50 -10.61 1.20
CA LEU A 61 -7.56 -11.62 1.21
C LEU A 61 -7.25 -12.77 0.24
N ASN A 62 -6.85 -12.44 -0.99
CA ASN A 62 -6.41 -13.40 -2.01
C ASN A 62 -5.23 -14.25 -1.52
N LYS A 63 -4.22 -13.61 -0.92
CA LYS A 63 -3.08 -14.32 -0.32
C LYS A 63 -3.52 -15.25 0.81
N LYS A 64 -4.39 -14.79 1.72
CA LYS A 64 -4.91 -15.59 2.85
C LYS A 64 -5.70 -16.82 2.36
N LEU A 65 -6.46 -16.67 1.27
CA LEU A 65 -7.31 -17.71 0.70
C LEU A 65 -6.59 -18.60 -0.33
N GLY A 66 -5.35 -18.25 -0.73
CA GLY A 66 -4.61 -18.96 -1.77
C GLY A 66 -5.18 -18.76 -3.17
N ILE A 67 -5.86 -17.63 -3.43
CA ILE A 67 -6.47 -17.31 -4.73
C ILE A 67 -5.44 -16.60 -5.60
N HIS A 68 -4.76 -17.37 -6.44
CA HIS A 68 -3.87 -16.84 -7.46
C HIS A 68 -4.66 -16.40 -8.71
N HIS A 69 -4.18 -15.36 -9.36
CA HIS A 69 -4.77 -14.76 -10.56
C HIS A 69 -6.27 -14.47 -10.40
N PRO A 70 -6.64 -13.73 -9.34
CA PRO A 70 -8.02 -13.36 -9.11
C PRO A 70 -8.57 -12.53 -10.29
N VAL A 71 -9.89 -12.60 -10.49
CA VAL A 71 -10.58 -11.97 -11.61
C VAL A 71 -11.51 -10.87 -11.12
N VAL A 72 -11.71 -9.85 -11.96
CA VAL A 72 -12.73 -8.81 -11.74
C VAL A 72 -14.12 -9.47 -11.65
N GLY A 73 -14.92 -9.05 -10.67
CA GLY A 73 -16.20 -9.63 -10.29
C GLY A 73 -16.11 -10.91 -9.45
N GLY A 74 -14.90 -11.32 -9.05
CA GLY A 74 -14.64 -12.53 -8.27
C GLY A 74 -15.09 -12.46 -6.80
N GLU A 75 -14.80 -13.53 -6.04
CA GLU A 75 -15.21 -13.66 -4.63
C GLU A 75 -14.46 -12.74 -3.66
N THR A 76 -13.41 -12.09 -4.15
CA THR A 76 -12.53 -11.20 -3.39
C THR A 76 -12.39 -9.83 -4.03
N ASP A 77 -13.13 -9.55 -5.10
CA ASP A 77 -13.20 -8.23 -5.73
C ASP A 77 -14.13 -7.35 -4.88
N LEU A 78 -13.55 -6.46 -4.10
CA LEU A 78 -14.23 -5.70 -3.06
C LEU A 78 -14.78 -4.39 -3.64
N SER A 79 -15.93 -3.96 -3.14
CA SER A 79 -16.53 -2.69 -3.57
C SER A 79 -15.80 -1.48 -2.97
N GLU A 80 -15.13 -0.70 -3.82
CA GLU A 80 -14.63 0.62 -3.42
C GLU A 80 -15.77 1.55 -3.02
N ARG A 81 -16.92 1.45 -3.68
CA ARG A 81 -18.10 2.24 -3.35
C ARG A 81 -18.53 2.00 -1.91
N PHE A 82 -18.54 0.75 -1.45
CA PHE A 82 -18.80 0.42 -0.06
C PHE A 82 -17.75 1.02 0.88
N ASN A 83 -16.47 0.96 0.53
CA ASN A 83 -15.40 1.54 1.36
C ASN A 83 -15.50 3.08 1.46
N ILE A 84 -15.85 3.76 0.38
CA ILE A 84 -16.08 5.21 0.33
C ILE A 84 -17.11 5.62 1.38
N VAL A 85 -18.29 4.98 1.38
CA VAL A 85 -19.42 5.36 2.24
C VAL A 85 -19.44 4.69 3.61
N SER A 86 -18.57 3.70 3.83
CA SER A 86 -18.47 3.03 5.12
C SER A 86 -18.07 4.02 6.23
N PRO A 87 -18.58 3.86 7.46
CA PRO A 87 -18.14 4.69 8.57
C PRO A 87 -16.63 4.49 8.83
N ALA A 88 -15.98 5.50 9.39
CA ALA A 88 -14.62 5.38 9.89
C ALA A 88 -14.54 4.23 10.92
N SER A 89 -13.37 3.59 11.03
CA SER A 89 -13.13 2.63 12.11
C SER A 89 -12.79 3.36 13.42
N ASN A 90 -12.91 2.67 14.55
CA ASN A 90 -12.40 3.17 15.83
C ASN A 90 -10.85 3.12 15.95
N THR A 91 -10.15 2.57 14.94
CA THR A 91 -8.69 2.50 14.91
C THR A 91 -8.13 3.86 14.55
N VAL A 92 -7.24 4.40 15.39
CA VAL A 92 -6.62 5.71 15.16
C VAL A 92 -5.51 5.59 14.10
N PRO A 93 -5.62 6.26 12.94
CA PRO A 93 -4.56 6.28 11.94
C PRO A 93 -3.36 7.10 12.43
N LYS A 94 -2.14 6.72 12.01
CA LYS A 94 -0.91 7.49 12.25
C LYS A 94 -0.66 8.51 11.13
N ALA A 95 -1.18 8.24 9.94
CA ALA A 95 -1.22 9.15 8.80
C ALA A 95 -2.63 9.17 8.17
N TRP A 96 -3.05 10.33 7.64
CA TRP A 96 -4.43 10.55 7.19
C TRP A 96 -4.96 9.51 6.20
N TYR A 97 -4.10 9.02 5.29
CA TYR A 97 -4.49 8.05 4.25
C TYR A 97 -4.70 6.64 4.79
N GLU A 98 -4.18 6.32 5.98
CA GLU A 98 -4.36 5.00 6.60
C GLU A 98 -5.82 4.77 6.99
N GLU A 99 -6.60 5.84 7.22
CA GLU A 99 -8.01 5.75 7.59
C GLU A 99 -8.82 4.91 6.59
N MET A 100 -8.59 5.10 5.29
CA MET A 100 -9.31 4.39 4.23
C MET A 100 -9.07 2.88 4.26
N PHE A 101 -7.89 2.43 4.69
CA PHE A 101 -7.59 1.02 4.86
C PHE A 101 -8.09 0.50 6.21
N LEU A 102 -7.93 1.29 7.27
CA LEU A 102 -8.37 0.91 8.62
C LEU A 102 -9.90 0.78 8.73
N LYS A 103 -10.69 1.38 7.83
CA LYS A 103 -12.14 1.12 7.69
C LYS A 103 -12.49 -0.37 7.64
N PHE A 104 -11.62 -1.23 7.11
CA PHE A 104 -11.85 -2.68 7.08
C PHE A 104 -11.90 -3.32 8.48
N ASN A 105 -11.44 -2.64 9.54
CA ASN A 105 -11.63 -3.07 10.94
C ASN A 105 -13.09 -3.00 11.42
N ASN A 106 -14.01 -2.47 10.63
CA ASN A 106 -15.45 -2.70 10.83
C ASN A 106 -15.85 -4.17 10.57
N GLY A 107 -14.95 -5.00 10.05
CA GLY A 107 -15.07 -6.46 9.96
C GLY A 107 -15.96 -6.97 8.83
N VAL A 108 -16.39 -6.07 7.93
CA VAL A 108 -17.24 -6.40 6.79
C VAL A 108 -16.86 -5.62 5.55
N ALA A 109 -17.12 -6.21 4.38
CA ALA A 109 -17.12 -5.54 3.09
C ALA A 109 -18.29 -6.04 2.22
N VAL A 110 -18.50 -5.39 1.08
CA VAL A 110 -19.42 -5.82 0.01
C VAL A 110 -18.57 -6.11 -1.22
N LEU A 111 -19.00 -7.08 -2.05
CA LEU A 111 -18.31 -7.39 -3.29
C LEU A 111 -18.65 -6.37 -4.37
N PHE A 112 -17.72 -6.13 -5.30
CA PHE A 112 -17.90 -5.22 -6.43
C PHE A 112 -19.20 -5.50 -7.20
N LYS A 113 -19.49 -6.77 -7.49
CA LYS A 113 -20.71 -7.19 -8.21
C LYS A 113 -22.03 -6.79 -7.52
N ASP A 114 -22.02 -6.59 -6.21
CA ASP A 114 -23.20 -6.25 -5.42
C ASP A 114 -23.32 -4.73 -5.21
N MET A 115 -22.23 -3.98 -5.38
CA MET A 115 -22.16 -2.54 -5.25
C MET A 115 -21.02 -1.98 -6.10
N PRO A 116 -21.22 -1.85 -7.43
CA PRO A 116 -20.14 -1.49 -8.34
C PRO A 116 -19.68 -0.05 -8.14
N PHE A 117 -18.43 0.21 -8.50
CA PHE A 117 -17.92 1.56 -8.66
C PHE A 117 -18.21 2.04 -10.09
N GLU A 118 -19.10 3.02 -10.23
CA GLU A 118 -19.54 3.55 -11.51
C GLU A 118 -19.33 5.07 -11.51
N PHE A 119 -18.20 5.51 -12.09
CA PHE A 119 -17.94 6.94 -12.27
C PHE A 119 -18.46 7.49 -13.59
N TYR A 120 -18.74 6.62 -14.57
CA TYR A 120 -19.31 7.04 -15.84
C TYR A 120 -20.71 6.48 -15.98
N THR A 121 -21.65 7.31 -16.41
CA THR A 121 -22.97 6.85 -16.84
C THR A 121 -22.86 6.02 -18.13
N GLU A 122 -23.94 5.35 -18.52
CA GLU A 122 -24.01 4.62 -19.80
C GLU A 122 -23.70 5.51 -21.01
N ASN A 123 -23.94 6.82 -20.91
CA ASN A 123 -23.67 7.80 -21.98
C ASN A 123 -22.23 8.34 -21.94
N GLY A 124 -21.41 7.94 -20.95
CA GLY A 124 -20.05 8.42 -20.75
C GLY A 124 -19.94 9.73 -19.98
N ASP A 125 -21.04 10.26 -19.44
CA ASP A 125 -21.03 11.42 -18.56
C ASP A 125 -20.43 11.06 -17.20
N GLN A 126 -19.72 12.00 -16.58
CA GLN A 126 -19.19 11.82 -15.23
C GLN A 126 -20.32 11.78 -14.19
N ASP A 127 -20.27 10.79 -13.30
CA ASP A 127 -21.19 10.60 -12.19
C ASP A 127 -20.43 10.66 -10.86
N PHE A 128 -20.50 11.83 -10.22
CA PHE A 128 -19.97 12.04 -8.87
C PHE A 128 -20.85 11.40 -7.78
N GLY A 129 -21.95 10.78 -8.17
CA GLY A 129 -22.77 9.93 -7.32
C GLY A 129 -21.96 8.84 -6.64
N VAL A 130 -20.73 8.50 -7.08
CA VAL A 130 -19.73 7.65 -6.38
C VAL A 130 -19.54 7.97 -4.88
N TRP A 131 -19.84 9.21 -4.46
CA TRP A 131 -19.72 9.65 -3.07
C TRP A 131 -21.00 9.49 -2.23
N ASP A 132 -22.15 9.31 -2.87
CA ASP A 132 -23.43 9.19 -2.19
C ASP A 132 -23.60 7.82 -1.53
N ILE A 133 -24.50 7.68 -0.55
CA ILE A 133 -24.86 6.36 -0.02
C ILE A 133 -25.78 5.67 -1.03
N PRO A 134 -25.39 4.51 -1.62
CA PRO A 134 -26.23 3.83 -2.59
C PRO A 134 -27.48 3.26 -1.91
N SER A 135 -28.59 3.18 -2.65
CA SER A 135 -29.90 2.74 -2.12
C SER A 135 -29.88 1.32 -1.54
N ASN A 136 -28.97 0.47 -2.01
CA ASN A 136 -28.78 -0.90 -1.54
C ASN A 136 -27.75 -1.02 -0.40
N TYR A 137 -27.22 0.08 0.16
CA TYR A 137 -26.16 0.03 1.18
C TYR A 137 -26.49 -0.84 2.40
N LEU A 138 -27.76 -0.82 2.84
CA LEU A 138 -28.24 -1.61 3.98
C LEU A 138 -28.58 -3.06 3.63
N THR A 139 -28.85 -3.36 2.35
CA THR A 139 -29.35 -4.65 1.89
C THR A 139 -28.32 -5.47 1.12
N ALA A 140 -27.22 -4.86 0.67
CA ALA A 140 -26.16 -5.53 -0.05
C ALA A 140 -25.53 -6.68 0.79
N PRO A 141 -25.27 -7.86 0.19
CA PRO A 141 -24.60 -8.96 0.87
C PRO A 141 -23.25 -8.54 1.43
N ARG A 142 -23.01 -8.85 2.71
CA ARG A 142 -21.75 -8.54 3.40
C ARG A 142 -20.91 -9.78 3.57
N ILE A 143 -19.63 -9.69 3.23
CA ILE A 143 -18.62 -10.70 3.57
C ILE A 143 -17.90 -10.32 4.86
N LYS A 144 -17.43 -11.31 5.61
CA LYS A 144 -16.61 -11.09 6.80
C LYS A 144 -15.16 -10.89 6.40
N LEU A 145 -14.52 -9.90 7.00
CA LEU A 145 -13.10 -9.63 6.79
C LEU A 145 -12.29 -9.95 8.05
N PRO A 146 -11.05 -10.43 7.91
CA PRO A 146 -10.11 -10.46 9.02
C PRO A 146 -9.75 -9.02 9.47
N PRO A 147 -9.33 -8.84 10.73
CA PRO A 147 -8.81 -7.55 11.19
C PRO A 147 -7.53 -7.18 10.44
N VAL A 148 -7.28 -5.89 10.33
CA VAL A 148 -6.14 -5.30 9.63
C VAL A 148 -5.42 -4.29 10.50
N GLU A 149 -4.15 -4.04 10.18
CA GLU A 149 -3.35 -2.98 10.77
C GLU A 149 -2.40 -2.37 9.74
N THR A 150 -1.80 -1.24 10.10
CA THR A 150 -0.77 -0.59 9.29
C THR A 150 0.55 -0.45 10.03
N VAL A 151 1.65 -0.51 9.27
CA VAL A 151 2.98 -0.13 9.75
C VAL A 151 3.44 1.08 8.95
N LEU A 152 3.33 2.27 9.56
CA LEU A 152 3.86 3.50 8.99
C LEU A 152 5.37 3.40 8.83
N LEU A 153 5.85 3.54 7.58
CA LEU A 153 7.26 3.54 7.24
C LEU A 153 7.82 4.96 7.35
N PHE A 154 7.16 5.90 6.69
CA PHE A 154 7.50 7.32 6.74
C PHE A 154 6.32 8.19 6.28
N SER A 155 6.36 9.46 6.68
CA SER A 155 5.44 10.51 6.24
C SER A 155 6.17 11.84 6.32
N LEU A 156 6.60 12.36 5.16
CA LEU A 156 7.45 13.54 5.08
C LEU A 156 6.70 14.72 4.45
N GLY A 157 6.59 15.83 5.19
CA GLY A 157 5.84 17.00 4.74
C GLY A 157 4.33 16.79 4.78
N ASN A 158 3.63 17.33 3.78
CA ASN A 158 2.19 17.18 3.58
C ASN A 158 1.88 16.34 2.33
N GLN A 159 0.61 16.08 2.04
CA GLN A 159 0.18 15.25 0.91
C GLN A 159 0.59 15.79 -0.48
N TYR A 160 0.97 17.06 -0.58
CA TYR A 160 1.43 17.70 -1.83
C TYR A 160 2.96 17.81 -1.92
N SER A 161 3.69 17.31 -0.93
CA SER A 161 5.15 17.40 -0.89
C SER A 161 5.77 16.50 -1.96
N ARG A 162 6.80 17.03 -2.64
CA ARG A 162 7.58 16.37 -3.71
C ARG A 162 9.07 16.51 -3.42
N LEU A 163 9.88 15.64 -4.01
CA LEU A 163 11.35 15.66 -3.86
C LEU A 163 11.81 15.59 -2.39
N VAL A 164 11.05 14.91 -1.54
CA VAL A 164 11.34 14.75 -0.10
C VAL A 164 11.96 13.39 0.23
N LEU A 165 11.98 12.46 -0.72
CA LEU A 165 12.54 11.14 -0.55
C LEU A 165 13.93 11.03 -1.17
N ASP A 166 14.62 9.95 -0.84
CA ASP A 166 15.91 9.56 -1.38
C ASP A 166 16.00 8.02 -1.50
N GLN A 167 17.18 7.50 -1.84
CA GLN A 167 17.39 6.06 -2.01
C GLN A 167 17.13 5.26 -0.73
N SER A 168 17.34 5.83 0.47
CA SER A 168 17.10 5.10 1.72
C SER A 168 15.61 4.75 1.90
N HIS A 169 14.71 5.58 1.36
CA HIS A 169 13.28 5.33 1.37
C HIS A 169 12.87 4.21 0.42
N VAL A 170 13.55 4.09 -0.73
CA VAL A 170 13.38 2.95 -1.64
C VAL A 170 13.75 1.66 -0.93
N GLU A 171 14.91 1.62 -0.26
CA GLU A 171 15.34 0.45 0.50
C GLU A 171 14.36 0.12 1.64
N MET A 172 13.86 1.12 2.37
CA MET A 172 12.85 0.91 3.42
C MET A 172 11.58 0.23 2.90
N VAL A 173 11.09 0.61 1.72
CA VAL A 173 9.92 -0.05 1.10
C VAL A 173 10.25 -1.48 0.68
N LYS A 174 11.43 -1.74 0.11
CA LYS A 174 11.86 -3.10 -0.25
C LYS A 174 11.99 -4.01 0.96
N GLU A 175 12.63 -3.52 2.03
CA GLU A 175 12.75 -4.23 3.30
C GLU A 175 11.37 -4.57 3.86
N ALA A 176 10.44 -3.62 3.82
CA ALA A 176 9.08 -3.83 4.27
C ALA A 176 8.34 -4.89 3.43
N LEU A 177 8.44 -4.83 2.10
CA LEU A 177 7.84 -5.83 1.20
C LEU A 177 8.36 -7.24 1.49
N VAL A 178 9.68 -7.39 1.68
CA VAL A 178 10.30 -8.70 1.98
C VAL A 178 9.93 -9.18 3.38
N LYS A 179 10.01 -8.30 4.39
CA LYS A 179 9.77 -8.62 5.80
C LYS A 179 8.31 -8.99 6.06
N TYR A 180 7.38 -8.17 5.61
CA TYR A 180 5.96 -8.35 5.92
C TYR A 180 5.26 -9.23 4.87
N GLN A 181 5.80 -9.33 3.66
CA GLN A 181 5.13 -9.96 2.52
C GLN A 181 3.70 -9.44 2.36
N SER A 182 3.54 -8.13 2.43
CA SER A 182 2.28 -7.40 2.44
C SER A 182 2.41 -6.16 1.55
N PRO A 183 1.30 -5.69 0.94
CA PRO A 183 1.33 -4.50 0.09
C PRO A 183 1.71 -3.25 0.88
N VAL A 184 2.33 -2.29 0.20
CA VAL A 184 2.65 -0.97 0.73
C VAL A 184 1.76 0.06 0.05
N ILE A 185 0.96 0.78 0.82
CA ILE A 185 0.20 1.94 0.34
C ILE A 185 1.15 3.13 0.35
N ALA A 186 1.33 3.77 -0.80
CA ALA A 186 2.21 4.93 -0.97
C ALA A 186 1.40 6.14 -1.42
N VAL A 187 1.71 7.31 -0.86
CA VAL A 187 1.10 8.59 -1.19
C VAL A 187 2.13 9.49 -1.83
N GLY A 188 1.73 10.19 -2.89
CA GLY A 188 2.55 11.15 -3.59
C GLY A 188 1.75 12.29 -4.19
N ASN A 189 2.46 13.15 -4.93
CA ASN A 189 1.88 14.23 -5.69
C ASN A 189 2.18 14.05 -7.19
N ASP A 190 1.11 13.79 -7.92
CA ASP A 190 1.09 13.76 -9.38
C ASP A 190 0.49 15.11 -9.82
N GLU A 191 1.26 15.87 -10.60
CA GLU A 191 1.01 17.26 -11.02
C GLU A 191 -0.13 18.06 -10.32
N GLU A 192 0.10 18.48 -9.06
CA GLU A 192 -0.81 19.33 -8.24
C GLU A 192 -1.98 18.62 -7.52
N PHE A 193 -2.23 17.34 -7.81
CA PHE A 193 -3.11 16.51 -7.01
C PHE A 193 -2.33 15.49 -6.18
N TRP A 194 -2.86 15.13 -5.02
CA TRP A 194 -2.30 14.00 -4.27
C TRP A 194 -2.84 12.71 -4.86
N HIS A 195 -2.02 11.67 -4.87
CA HIS A 195 -2.35 10.38 -5.44
C HIS A 195 -1.90 9.25 -4.53
N VAL A 196 -2.63 8.14 -4.54
CA VAL A 196 -2.37 6.99 -3.66
C VAL A 196 -2.34 5.73 -4.49
N VAL A 197 -1.26 4.96 -4.35
CA VAL A 197 -1.06 3.71 -5.08
C VAL A 197 -0.70 2.56 -4.15
N VAL A 198 -0.73 1.33 -4.69
CA VAL A 198 -0.30 0.14 -3.96
C VAL A 198 0.96 -0.44 -4.59
N ILE A 199 2.05 -0.51 -3.83
CA ILE A 199 3.28 -1.19 -4.21
C ILE A 199 3.20 -2.64 -3.74
N THR A 200 3.44 -3.56 -4.67
CA THR A 200 3.30 -5.02 -4.45
C THR A 200 4.63 -5.76 -4.57
N GLY A 201 5.65 -5.11 -5.11
CA GLY A 201 6.97 -5.70 -5.25
C GLY A 201 7.96 -4.78 -5.93
N TYR A 202 9.13 -5.30 -6.24
CA TYR A 202 10.20 -4.55 -6.90
C TYR A 202 11.12 -5.44 -7.73
N ASP A 203 11.89 -4.82 -8.63
CA ASP A 203 12.96 -5.44 -9.41
C ASP A 203 14.09 -4.43 -9.65
N ASP A 204 15.24 -4.65 -9.02
CA ASP A 204 16.43 -3.78 -9.10
C ASP A 204 17.08 -3.78 -10.49
N ASN A 205 16.81 -4.80 -11.30
CA ASN A 205 17.39 -4.94 -12.62
C ASN A 205 16.48 -4.42 -13.73
N ALA A 206 15.28 -3.96 -13.40
CA ALA A 206 14.35 -3.43 -14.39
C ALA A 206 14.92 -2.18 -15.08
N GLU A 207 15.00 -2.22 -16.41
CA GLU A 207 15.43 -1.10 -17.26
C GLU A 207 14.24 -0.37 -17.91
N ASP A 208 13.04 -0.92 -17.76
CA ASP A 208 11.79 -0.46 -18.37
C ASP A 208 10.77 0.08 -17.35
N GLY A 209 11.26 0.54 -16.20
CA GLY A 209 10.44 1.27 -15.24
C GLY A 209 9.98 2.60 -15.82
N ALA A 210 8.66 2.85 -15.84
CA ALA A 210 8.11 4.10 -16.33
C ALA A 210 8.61 5.29 -15.51
N CYS A 211 8.99 6.36 -16.20
CA CYS A 211 9.34 7.65 -15.59
C CYS A 211 8.14 8.46 -15.13
N TYR A 212 6.91 8.02 -15.45
CA TYR A 212 5.60 8.64 -15.17
C TYR A 212 5.63 10.12 -14.73
N GLU A 213 5.24 11.02 -15.62
CA GLU A 213 5.25 12.49 -15.42
C GLU A 213 6.64 13.10 -15.09
N LEU A 214 7.72 12.35 -15.19
CA LEU A 214 9.08 12.91 -15.17
C LEU A 214 9.63 13.01 -16.58
N ALA A 215 10.49 14.01 -16.80
CA ALA A 215 11.30 14.05 -18.01
C ALA A 215 12.11 12.74 -18.13
N SER A 216 12.10 12.14 -19.32
CA SER A 216 12.78 10.85 -19.56
C SER A 216 14.27 10.87 -19.21
N THR A 217 14.91 12.04 -19.29
CA THR A 217 16.29 12.28 -18.88
C THR A 217 16.56 11.99 -17.40
N VAL A 218 15.53 12.03 -16.54
CA VAL A 218 15.65 11.77 -15.10
C VAL A 218 15.90 10.28 -14.81
N CYS A 219 15.24 9.38 -15.54
CA CYS A 219 15.39 7.93 -15.34
C CYS A 219 16.20 7.23 -16.42
N LYS A 220 16.57 7.92 -17.51
CA LYS A 220 17.43 7.35 -18.56
C LYS A 220 18.70 6.73 -17.96
N GLY A 221 18.91 5.44 -18.22
CA GLY A 221 20.09 4.69 -17.77
C GLY A 221 20.06 4.27 -16.30
N LYS A 222 18.99 4.57 -15.55
CA LYS A 222 18.80 4.11 -14.18
C LYS A 222 18.01 2.82 -14.17
N LYS A 223 18.41 1.90 -13.30
CA LYS A 223 17.72 0.63 -13.09
C LYS A 223 16.84 0.70 -11.86
N GLY A 224 15.89 -0.22 -11.79
CA GLY A 224 15.06 -0.41 -10.63
C GLY A 224 13.65 0.10 -10.81
N ALA A 225 12.68 -0.76 -10.52
CA ALA A 225 11.28 -0.42 -10.57
C ALA A 225 10.49 -1.07 -9.42
N PHE A 226 9.40 -0.42 -9.03
CA PHE A 226 8.34 -0.99 -8.21
C PHE A 226 7.23 -1.57 -9.10
N PHE A 227 6.62 -2.66 -8.67
CA PHE A 227 5.34 -3.15 -9.20
C PHE A 227 4.22 -2.42 -8.49
N VAL A 228 3.46 -1.62 -9.24
CA VAL A 228 2.44 -0.71 -8.73
C VAL A 228 1.08 -1.12 -9.27
N ARG A 229 0.09 -1.29 -8.40
CA ARG A 229 -1.33 -1.28 -8.76
C ARG A 229 -1.82 0.15 -8.57
N ASP A 230 -2.23 0.78 -9.67
CA ASP A 230 -2.82 2.11 -9.67
C ASP A 230 -4.35 2.03 -9.88
N SER A 231 -5.05 3.16 -9.74
CA SER A 231 -6.50 3.32 -9.87
C SER A 231 -6.96 3.75 -11.26
N PHE A 232 -6.23 3.39 -12.31
CA PHE A 232 -6.54 3.74 -13.71
C PHE A 232 -6.90 2.54 -14.60
N GLY A 233 -7.43 1.45 -14.02
CA GLY A 233 -7.89 0.29 -14.80
C GLY A 233 -6.81 -0.73 -15.15
N THR A 234 -5.55 -0.48 -14.80
CA THR A 234 -4.43 -1.38 -15.09
C THR A 234 -4.20 -2.35 -13.93
N ARG A 235 -3.79 -3.59 -14.24
CA ARG A 235 -3.50 -4.60 -13.20
C ARG A 235 -2.25 -4.25 -12.40
N LEU A 236 -1.14 -4.12 -13.11
CA LEU A 236 0.16 -3.82 -12.55
C LEU A 236 0.97 -3.03 -13.57
N GLU A 237 1.68 -2.05 -13.05
CA GLU A 237 2.61 -1.22 -13.79
C GLU A 237 4.00 -1.33 -13.18
N LYS A 238 5.03 -1.11 -14.00
CA LYS A 238 6.39 -0.92 -13.51
C LYS A 238 6.70 0.56 -13.47
N ARG A 239 6.94 1.10 -12.28
CA ARG A 239 7.33 2.51 -12.09
C ARG A 239 8.74 2.59 -11.56
N SER A 240 9.55 3.46 -12.15
CA SER A 240 10.97 3.59 -11.79
C SER A 240 11.15 4.04 -10.32
N TYR A 241 12.29 3.71 -9.72
CA TYR A 241 12.64 4.27 -8.39
C TYR A 241 12.75 5.80 -8.40
N GLU A 242 13.10 6.40 -9.53
CA GLU A 242 13.11 7.86 -9.67
C GLU A 242 11.72 8.48 -9.58
N TRP A 243 10.71 7.84 -10.17
CA TRP A 243 9.32 8.24 -9.99
C TRP A 243 8.97 8.23 -8.49
N PHE A 244 9.30 7.14 -7.80
CA PHE A 244 9.01 7.02 -6.37
C PHE A 244 9.67 8.13 -5.56
N ILE A 245 10.99 8.30 -5.72
CA ILE A 245 11.79 9.29 -4.98
C ILE A 245 11.27 10.71 -5.17
N ARG A 246 10.82 11.04 -6.39
CA ARG A 246 10.49 12.42 -6.75
C ARG A 246 9.04 12.78 -6.49
N ARG A 247 8.14 11.79 -6.54
CA ARG A 247 6.70 12.00 -6.50
C ARG A 247 6.07 11.59 -5.18
N GLN A 248 6.62 10.59 -4.49
CA GLN A 248 6.03 10.09 -3.24
C GLN A 248 6.52 10.88 -2.03
N ASN A 249 5.77 10.80 -0.92
CA ASN A 249 6.11 11.47 0.34
C ASN A 249 5.76 10.65 1.59
N SER A 250 4.88 9.64 1.47
CA SER A 250 4.46 8.81 2.59
C SER A 250 4.26 7.36 2.17
N ALA A 251 4.50 6.42 3.08
CA ALA A 251 4.21 5.01 2.85
C ALA A 251 3.88 4.26 4.15
N SER A 252 2.92 3.34 4.06
CA SER A 252 2.56 2.40 5.13
C SER A 252 2.40 0.99 4.56
N VAL A 253 2.86 -0.01 5.30
CA VAL A 253 2.51 -1.42 5.03
C VAL A 253 1.06 -1.62 5.43
N ALA A 254 0.27 -2.25 4.57
CA ALA A 254 -1.08 -2.73 4.87
C ALA A 254 -1.02 -4.24 5.13
N LYS A 255 -1.34 -4.71 6.34
CA LYS A 255 -1.29 -6.14 6.69
C LYS A 255 -2.53 -6.60 7.45
N LEU A 256 -2.73 -7.92 7.45
CA LEU A 256 -3.67 -8.55 8.37
C LEU A 256 -3.10 -8.45 9.79
N ALA A 257 -3.95 -8.14 10.77
CA ALA A 257 -3.56 -8.20 12.17
C ALA A 257 -3.36 -9.66 12.61
N ASP A 258 -2.44 -9.87 13.55
CA ASP A 258 -2.09 -11.19 14.11
C ASP A 258 -3.15 -11.72 15.10
#